data_AF-A0A9R0WBC8-F1
#
_entry.id   AF-A0A9R0WBC8-F1
#
_cell.length_a   1.000
_cell.length_b   1.000
_cell.length_c   1.000
_cell.angle_alpha   90.00
_cell.angle_beta   90.00
_cell.angle_gamma   90.00
#
_symmetry.space_group_name_H-M   'P 1'
#
loop_
_entity.id
_entity.type
_entity.pdbx_description
1 polymer ?
#
loop_
_entity_poly.entity_id
_entity_poly.type
_entity_poly.pdbx_seq_one_letter_code
_entity_poly.pdbx_strand_id
1 'polypeptide(L)'
;MSNGSQWVGTWLAGATDHARGNHAGIIQAMHAPPTSEPVLGGEPAESGALIDTTGVDIRLPMLVYVSREKRPGYDHNKKAGAMNALVRTSAIMSNGPFILNLDCDHYVHNSAALREGMCYMLDRRGDRVCYVQFPQRFEGIDPNDRYANHNLVFFDVAMRAMDRLQGPMYVRGCIFRRTALYGFSPPRATKHHGWLGTKIKLFLRKPTMGKKTDRELVMAILQK
;
A
#
# COMPACT_ATOMS: atom_id res chain seq x y z
N MET A 1 27.06 6.70 -10.25
CA MET A 1 26.47 5.80 -9.23
C MET A 1 27.56 5.49 -8.20
N SER A 2 27.21 4.99 -7.02
CA SER A 2 28.18 4.75 -5.92
C SER A 2 29.29 3.76 -6.28
N ASN A 3 29.06 2.90 -7.27
CA ASN A 3 30.03 1.99 -7.88
C ASN A 3 30.85 2.63 -9.03
N GLY A 4 30.78 3.96 -9.22
CA GLY A 4 31.45 4.67 -10.31
C GLY A 4 30.77 4.55 -11.69
N SER A 5 29.72 3.74 -11.84
CA SER A 5 29.03 3.64 -13.15
C SER A 5 28.28 4.94 -13.46
N GLN A 6 28.38 5.40 -14.70
CA GLN A 6 27.70 6.61 -15.14
C GLN A 6 26.19 6.37 -15.22
N TRP A 7 25.41 7.29 -14.69
CA TRP A 7 23.97 7.29 -14.93
C TRP A 7 23.71 7.84 -16.34
N VAL A 8 23.05 7.05 -17.18
CA VAL A 8 23.07 7.20 -18.64
C VAL A 8 22.42 8.51 -19.13
N GLY A 9 21.45 9.06 -18.39
CA GLY A 9 20.82 10.35 -18.71
C GLY A 9 20.01 10.89 -17.54
N THR A 10 19.96 12.21 -17.38
CA THR A 10 19.16 12.86 -16.33
C THR A 10 17.86 13.42 -16.90
N TRP A 11 16.92 13.80 -16.04
CA TRP A 11 15.70 14.48 -16.46
C TRP A 11 15.98 15.84 -17.13
N LEU A 12 17.12 16.47 -16.84
CA LEU A 12 17.54 17.78 -17.34
C LEU A 12 18.38 17.68 -18.63
N ALA A 13 19.30 16.72 -18.69
CA ALA A 13 20.11 16.41 -19.87
C ALA A 13 19.80 14.97 -20.29
N GLY A 14 18.90 14.84 -21.28
CA GLY A 14 18.47 13.54 -21.78
C GLY A 14 19.55 12.87 -22.62
N ALA A 15 19.55 11.53 -22.59
CA ALA A 15 20.31 10.69 -23.50
C ALA A 15 19.36 9.76 -24.27
N THR A 16 19.89 9.05 -25.27
CA THR A 16 19.15 8.02 -25.99
C THR A 16 18.56 7.02 -24.99
N ASP A 17 17.25 6.78 -25.06
CA ASP A 17 16.48 5.94 -24.12
C ASP A 17 16.51 6.37 -22.63
N HIS A 18 16.93 7.61 -22.34
CA HIS A 18 16.98 8.18 -20.99
C HIS A 18 16.64 9.67 -21.03
N ALA A 19 15.38 10.00 -21.36
CA ALA A 19 14.85 11.35 -21.42
C ALA A 19 13.49 11.46 -20.70
N ARG A 20 13.01 12.70 -20.51
CA ARG A 20 11.71 12.95 -19.87
C ARG A 20 10.59 12.29 -20.69
N GLY A 21 9.93 11.30 -20.10
CA GLY A 21 8.82 10.56 -20.75
C GLY A 21 9.26 9.47 -21.72
N ASN A 22 10.56 9.28 -21.94
CA ASN A 22 11.13 8.17 -22.70
C ASN A 22 12.34 7.60 -21.95
N HIS A 23 12.11 6.60 -21.10
CA HIS A 23 13.17 5.96 -20.36
C HIS A 23 12.88 4.50 -20.03
N ALA A 24 13.92 3.68 -20.01
CA ALA A 24 13.84 2.30 -19.54
C ALA A 24 13.41 2.21 -18.06
N GLY A 25 12.91 1.02 -17.67
CA GLY A 25 12.63 0.69 -16.28
C GLY A 25 13.91 0.41 -15.51
N ILE A 26 13.91 0.74 -14.22
CA ILE A 26 15.06 0.59 -13.32
C ILE A 26 14.57 -0.02 -12.02
N ILE A 27 15.22 -1.10 -11.58
CA ILE A 27 15.01 -1.71 -10.27
C ILE A 27 16.38 -1.77 -9.60
N GLN A 28 16.47 -1.18 -8.41
CA GLN A 28 17.71 -1.15 -7.65
C GLN A 28 17.41 -1.50 -6.19
N ALA A 29 17.98 -2.60 -5.70
CA ALA A 29 18.01 -2.90 -4.28
C ALA A 29 19.04 -1.99 -3.59
N MET A 30 18.58 -1.11 -2.71
CA MET A 30 19.42 -0.21 -1.92
C MET A 30 19.87 -0.89 -0.63
N HIS A 31 18.99 -1.71 -0.03
CA HIS A 31 19.32 -2.62 1.06
C HIS A 31 18.95 -4.04 0.69
N ALA A 32 19.85 -4.98 0.96
CA ALA A 32 19.59 -6.40 0.78
C ALA A 32 18.51 -6.88 1.77
N PRO A 33 17.82 -7.99 1.50
CA PRO A 33 16.99 -8.66 2.50
C PRO A 33 17.81 -8.91 3.78
N PRO A 34 17.24 -8.63 4.96
CA PRO A 34 17.90 -8.97 6.21
C PRO A 34 18.05 -10.49 6.32
N THR A 35 19.07 -10.93 7.06
CA THR A 35 19.25 -12.34 7.44
C THR A 35 18.07 -12.83 8.28
N SER A 36 17.99 -14.12 8.63
CA SER A 36 16.96 -14.62 9.56
C SER A 36 17.28 -14.27 11.02
N GLU A 37 18.56 -14.34 11.39
CA GLU A 37 19.00 -14.13 12.77
C GLU A 37 19.16 -12.65 13.11
N PRO A 38 18.65 -12.20 14.28
CA PRO A 38 18.78 -10.81 14.71
C PRO A 38 20.25 -10.43 14.89
N VAL A 39 20.60 -9.23 14.47
CA VAL A 39 21.92 -8.66 14.73
C VAL A 39 21.72 -7.56 15.75
N LEU A 40 22.19 -7.77 16.97
CA LEU A 40 22.04 -6.80 18.04
C LEU A 40 23.07 -5.67 17.87
N GLY A 41 22.64 -4.45 18.14
CA GLY A 41 23.53 -3.31 18.26
C GLY A 41 24.44 -3.42 19.48
N GLY A 42 25.44 -2.55 19.53
CA GLY A 42 26.37 -2.45 20.65
C GLY A 42 26.39 -1.04 21.24
N GLU A 43 27.14 -0.89 22.33
CA GLU A 43 27.27 0.38 23.04
C GLU A 43 27.89 1.47 22.14
N PRO A 44 27.53 2.75 22.35
CA PRO A 44 28.10 3.89 21.62
C PRO A 44 29.64 3.93 21.68
N ALA A 45 30.20 3.55 22.84
CA ALA A 45 31.63 3.57 23.10
C ALA A 45 32.43 2.52 22.30
N GLU A 46 31.79 1.41 21.90
CA GLU A 46 32.43 0.33 21.14
C GLU A 46 32.21 0.47 19.63
N SER A 47 31.10 1.09 19.22
CA SER A 47 30.64 1.16 17.83
C SER A 47 30.84 2.53 17.15
N GLY A 48 31.15 3.58 17.92
CA GLY A 48 31.16 4.96 17.42
C GLY A 48 29.76 5.48 17.04
N ALA A 49 28.71 4.78 17.45
CA ALA A 49 27.33 5.16 17.18
C ALA A 49 26.87 6.32 18.08
N LEU A 50 26.02 7.20 17.55
CA LEU A 50 25.42 8.31 18.29
C LEU A 50 24.31 7.87 19.26
N ILE A 51 23.81 6.63 19.13
CA ILE A 51 22.64 6.12 19.84
C ILE A 51 23.00 4.75 20.40
N ASP A 52 22.65 4.50 21.66
CA ASP A 52 22.74 3.19 22.26
C ASP A 52 21.72 2.24 21.60
N THR A 53 22.23 1.16 21.03
CA THR A 53 21.44 0.15 20.32
C THR A 53 21.60 -1.24 20.95
N THR A 54 22.13 -1.31 22.16
CA THR A 54 22.28 -2.56 22.90
C THR A 54 20.92 -3.26 23.05
N GLY A 55 20.84 -4.52 22.62
CA GLY A 55 19.60 -5.31 22.66
C GLY A 55 18.56 -4.94 21.60
N VAL A 56 18.87 -4.01 20.69
CA VAL A 56 18.02 -3.67 19.54
C VAL A 56 18.52 -4.40 18.31
N ASP A 57 17.61 -5.04 17.57
CA ASP A 57 17.94 -5.59 16.25
C ASP A 57 18.17 -4.45 15.25
N ILE A 58 19.42 -4.28 14.84
CA ILE A 58 19.86 -3.17 13.97
C ILE A 58 19.73 -3.49 12.48
N ARG A 59 19.21 -4.68 12.12
CA ARG A 59 18.99 -5.03 10.71
C ARG A 59 17.97 -4.10 10.08
N LEU A 60 18.29 -3.62 8.88
CA LEU A 60 17.38 -2.80 8.11
C LEU A 60 16.51 -3.64 7.19
N PRO A 61 15.24 -3.26 6.97
CA PRO A 61 14.39 -3.93 6.00
C PRO A 61 14.92 -3.71 4.58
N MET A 62 14.65 -4.67 3.69
CA MET A 62 14.95 -4.53 2.27
C MET A 62 14.31 -3.25 1.71
N LEU A 63 15.12 -2.41 1.07
CA LEU A 63 14.68 -1.20 0.39
C LEU A 63 14.96 -1.34 -1.11
N VAL A 64 13.91 -1.26 -1.91
CA VAL A 64 14.01 -1.38 -3.37
C VAL A 64 13.48 -0.11 -4.03
N TYR A 65 14.34 0.54 -4.80
CA TYR A 65 13.97 1.62 -5.70
C TYR A 65 13.43 1.04 -7.01
N VAL A 66 12.27 1.53 -7.45
CA VAL A 66 11.63 1.12 -8.70
C VAL A 66 11.23 2.35 -9.51
N SER A 67 11.79 2.48 -10.70
CA SER A 67 11.30 3.35 -11.75
C SER A 67 10.75 2.47 -12.88
N ARG A 68 9.50 2.69 -13.27
CA ARG A 68 8.89 1.94 -14.38
C ARG A 68 9.27 2.55 -15.71
N GLU A 69 9.36 1.71 -16.74
CA GLU A 69 9.56 2.17 -18.11
C GLU A 69 8.46 3.12 -18.58
N LYS A 70 8.84 4.12 -19.37
CA LYS A 70 7.92 5.02 -20.07
C LYS A 70 8.39 5.21 -21.51
N ARG A 71 7.46 5.14 -22.46
CA ARG A 71 7.70 5.37 -23.88
C ARG A 71 6.69 6.37 -24.45
N PRO A 72 7.09 7.24 -25.40
CA PRO A 72 6.15 8.11 -26.09
C PRO A 72 5.02 7.31 -26.75
N GLY A 73 3.80 7.85 -26.74
CA GLY A 73 2.62 7.18 -27.32
C GLY A 73 1.91 6.19 -26.38
N TYR A 74 2.44 5.92 -25.19
CA TYR A 74 1.81 5.04 -24.21
C TYR A 74 1.27 5.82 -23.01
N ASP A 75 -0.02 5.68 -22.70
CA ASP A 75 -0.57 6.21 -21.46
C ASP A 75 -0.04 5.42 -20.26
N HIS A 76 0.48 6.16 -19.29
CA HIS A 76 1.11 5.61 -18.11
C HIS A 76 0.20 5.64 -16.88
N ASN A 77 -1.03 6.16 -16.93
CA ASN A 77 -2.00 6.12 -15.80
C ASN A 77 -1.48 6.76 -14.49
N LYS A 78 -0.60 7.77 -14.60
CA LYS A 78 -0.08 8.57 -13.46
C LYS A 78 0.27 7.73 -12.22
N LYS A 79 -0.37 8.01 -11.07
CA LYS A 79 -0.18 7.33 -9.77
C LYS A 79 -0.68 5.89 -9.79
N ALA A 80 -1.84 5.63 -10.40
CA ALA A 80 -2.41 4.29 -10.49
C ALA A 80 -1.47 3.32 -11.22
N GLY A 81 -0.90 3.73 -12.35
CA GLY A 81 0.07 2.93 -13.09
C GLY A 81 1.36 2.66 -12.30
N ALA A 82 1.80 3.60 -11.47
CA ALA A 82 2.95 3.42 -10.59
C ALA A 82 2.65 2.41 -9.47
N MET A 83 1.52 2.56 -8.78
CA MET A 83 1.10 1.64 -7.72
C MET A 83 0.90 0.21 -8.25
N ASN A 84 0.28 0.06 -9.42
CA ASN A 84 0.10 -1.26 -10.04
C ASN A 84 1.42 -1.92 -10.45
N ALA A 85 2.41 -1.12 -10.89
CA ALA A 85 3.76 -1.64 -11.16
C ALA A 85 4.42 -2.13 -9.87
N LEU A 86 4.34 -1.36 -8.77
CA LEU A 86 4.89 -1.75 -7.46
C LEU A 86 4.24 -3.02 -6.91
N VAL A 87 2.93 -3.20 -7.08
CA VAL A 87 2.24 -4.44 -6.68
C VAL A 87 2.82 -5.65 -7.41
N ARG A 88 3.09 -5.54 -8.72
CA ARG A 88 3.71 -6.61 -9.51
C ARG A 88 5.16 -6.85 -9.14
N THR A 89 5.98 -5.81 -9.03
CA THR A 89 7.39 -5.94 -8.66
C THR A 89 7.53 -6.57 -7.27
N SER A 90 6.74 -6.10 -6.28
CA SER A 90 6.79 -6.65 -4.92
C SER A 90 6.37 -8.13 -4.84
N ALA A 91 5.51 -8.59 -5.76
CA ALA A 91 5.11 -10.00 -5.82
C ALA A 91 6.30 -10.93 -6.13
N ILE A 92 7.27 -10.45 -6.91
CA ILE A 92 8.47 -11.20 -7.28
C ILE A 92 9.56 -11.03 -6.21
N MET A 93 9.71 -9.82 -5.66
CA MET A 93 10.81 -9.50 -4.75
C MET A 93 10.61 -10.08 -3.34
N SER A 94 9.44 -9.87 -2.72
CA SER A 94 9.18 -10.30 -1.34
C SER A 94 7.89 -11.11 -1.17
N ASN A 95 6.98 -11.03 -2.14
CA ASN A 95 5.66 -11.64 -2.12
C ASN A 95 4.87 -11.41 -0.81
N GLY A 96 5.08 -10.25 -0.17
CA GLY A 96 4.42 -9.93 1.10
C GLY A 96 2.88 -9.97 1.00
N PRO A 97 2.17 -10.60 1.95
CA PRO A 97 0.72 -10.80 1.87
C PRO A 97 -0.09 -9.52 2.11
N PHE A 98 0.51 -8.55 2.79
CA PHE A 98 -0.06 -7.24 3.10
C PHE A 98 0.78 -6.14 2.47
N ILE A 99 0.13 -5.07 2.01
CA ILE A 99 0.75 -3.95 1.30
C ILE A 99 0.26 -2.65 1.94
N LEU A 100 1.17 -1.89 2.54
CA LEU A 100 0.89 -0.53 3.00
C LEU A 100 1.14 0.46 1.87
N ASN A 101 0.19 1.38 1.63
CA ASN A 101 0.43 2.52 0.75
C ASN A 101 0.57 3.83 1.52
N LEU A 102 1.59 4.61 1.17
CA LEU A 102 1.87 5.93 1.75
C LEU A 102 2.22 6.92 0.64
N ASP A 103 1.87 8.18 0.87
CA ASP A 103 2.27 9.28 0.03
C ASP A 103 3.54 9.94 0.58
N CYS A 104 4.25 10.70 -0.25
CA CYS A 104 5.52 11.35 0.13
C CYS A 104 5.38 12.46 1.18
N ASP A 105 4.17 12.98 1.37
CA ASP A 105 3.80 13.99 2.36
C ASP A 105 3.25 13.37 3.66
N HIS A 106 3.26 12.04 3.79
CA HIS A 106 2.80 11.33 4.99
C HIS A 106 3.91 10.44 5.53
N TYR A 107 4.04 10.40 6.85
CA TYR A 107 4.96 9.51 7.54
C TYR A 107 4.23 8.76 8.66
N VAL A 108 4.85 7.67 9.13
CA VAL A 108 4.31 6.88 10.25
C VAL A 108 4.71 7.56 11.55
N HIS A 109 3.77 8.25 12.19
CA HIS A 109 4.01 8.93 13.47
C HIS A 109 4.15 7.94 14.65
N ASN A 110 3.37 6.85 14.66
CA ASN A 110 3.41 5.84 15.72
C ASN A 110 3.78 4.49 15.13
N SER A 111 4.93 3.93 15.54
CA SER A 111 5.39 2.62 15.09
C SER A 111 4.44 1.48 15.46
N ALA A 112 3.65 1.63 16.53
CA ALA A 112 2.65 0.65 16.93
C ALA A 112 1.45 0.57 15.97
N ALA A 113 1.20 1.60 15.15
CA ALA A 113 0.05 1.64 14.25
C ALA A 113 0.04 0.45 13.26
N LEU A 114 1.21 0.04 12.77
CA LEU A 114 1.31 -1.12 11.88
C LEU A 114 0.93 -2.42 12.59
N ARG A 115 1.33 -2.57 13.86
CA ARG A 115 0.96 -3.72 14.70
C ARG A 115 -0.55 -3.74 14.94
N GLU A 116 -1.15 -2.61 15.22
CA GLU A 116 -2.61 -2.48 15.39
C GLU A 116 -3.37 -2.84 14.11
N GLY A 117 -2.90 -2.38 12.95
CA GLY A 117 -3.47 -2.76 11.66
C GLY A 117 -3.38 -4.27 11.40
N MET A 118 -2.30 -4.91 11.82
CA MET A 118 -2.15 -6.36 11.75
C MET A 118 -3.11 -7.11 12.66
N CYS A 119 -3.45 -6.58 13.84
CA CYS A 119 -4.46 -7.19 14.71
C CYS A 119 -5.79 -7.40 13.98
N TYR A 120 -6.25 -6.41 13.21
CA TYR A 120 -7.48 -6.54 12.39
C TYR A 120 -7.33 -7.56 11.25
N MET A 121 -6.17 -7.57 10.58
CA MET A 121 -5.91 -8.45 9.43
C MET A 121 -5.75 -9.92 9.81
N LEU A 122 -5.24 -10.18 11.01
CA LEU A 122 -4.89 -11.51 11.53
C LEU A 122 -5.90 -12.05 12.55
N ASP A 123 -6.92 -11.27 12.92
CA ASP A 123 -8.01 -11.75 13.76
C ASP A 123 -8.77 -12.94 13.11
N ARG A 124 -9.56 -13.68 13.91
CA ARG A 124 -10.38 -14.82 13.47
C ARG A 124 -11.29 -14.51 12.28
N ARG A 125 -11.70 -13.25 12.10
CA ARG A 125 -12.49 -12.76 10.95
C ARG A 125 -11.70 -11.88 9.99
N GLY A 126 -10.40 -11.70 10.22
CA GLY A 126 -9.51 -10.88 9.42
C GLY A 126 -9.34 -11.37 7.98
N ASP A 127 -9.60 -12.66 7.72
CA ASP A 127 -9.65 -13.28 6.39
C ASP A 127 -10.66 -12.61 5.43
N ARG A 128 -11.68 -11.95 5.98
CA ARG A 128 -12.67 -11.17 5.23
C ARG A 128 -12.30 -9.69 5.08
N VAL A 129 -11.23 -9.23 5.69
CA VAL A 129 -10.77 -7.84 5.60
C VAL A 129 -9.93 -7.66 4.35
N CYS A 130 -10.36 -6.73 3.49
CA CYS A 130 -9.66 -6.37 2.26
C CYS A 130 -8.60 -5.30 2.49
N TYR A 131 -8.89 -4.31 3.33
CA TYR A 131 -7.93 -3.32 3.80
C TYR A 131 -8.32 -2.77 5.18
N VAL A 132 -7.33 -2.19 5.87
CA VAL A 132 -7.51 -1.40 7.09
C VAL A 132 -7.10 0.03 6.77
N GLN A 133 -8.03 0.97 6.97
CA GLN A 133 -7.83 2.40 6.70
C GLN A 133 -7.44 3.11 7.99
N PHE A 134 -6.28 3.79 7.99
CA PHE A 134 -5.88 4.64 9.11
C PHE A 134 -6.45 6.07 8.95
N PRO A 135 -6.82 6.75 10.03
CA PRO A 135 -7.18 8.16 9.97
C PRO A 135 -5.94 8.99 9.58
N GLN A 136 -6.08 9.89 8.60
CA GLN A 136 -5.03 10.85 8.25
C GLN A 136 -5.11 12.04 9.21
N ARG A 137 -3.96 12.45 9.74
CA ARG A 137 -3.79 13.66 10.55
C ARG A 137 -2.74 14.52 9.90
N PHE A 138 -2.97 15.83 9.90
CA PHE A 138 -2.08 16.81 9.31
C PHE A 138 -1.45 17.65 10.40
N GLU A 139 -0.19 18.02 10.20
CA GLU A 139 0.57 18.86 11.12
C GLU A 139 0.64 20.29 10.59
N GLY A 140 0.95 21.24 11.49
CA GLY A 140 1.09 22.65 11.11
C GLY A 140 -0.23 23.34 10.76
N ILE A 141 -1.36 22.84 11.28
CA ILE A 141 -2.66 23.52 11.11
C ILE A 141 -2.75 24.68 12.10
N ASP A 142 -3.29 25.81 11.61
CA ASP A 142 -3.60 26.98 12.42
C ASP A 142 -4.47 26.60 13.65
N PRO A 143 -4.19 27.11 14.86
CA PRO A 143 -4.96 26.79 16.05
C PRO A 143 -6.46 27.09 15.95
N ASN A 144 -6.85 28.10 15.16
CA ASN A 144 -8.27 28.42 14.96
C ASN A 144 -8.91 27.58 13.84
N ASP A 145 -8.11 26.78 13.12
CA ASP A 145 -8.48 25.96 11.98
C ASP A 145 -9.48 26.64 11.04
N ARG A 146 -9.19 27.90 10.67
CA ARG A 146 -10.10 28.74 9.86
C ARG A 146 -10.51 28.06 8.54
N TYR A 147 -9.66 27.20 8.01
CA TYR A 147 -9.88 26.49 6.74
C TYR A 147 -10.42 25.06 6.92
N ALA A 148 -10.68 24.63 8.16
CA ALA A 148 -11.15 23.27 8.47
C ALA A 148 -10.24 22.15 7.93
N ASN A 149 -8.93 22.39 7.90
CA ASN A 149 -7.94 21.49 7.30
C ASN A 149 -7.74 20.20 8.09
N HIS A 150 -8.14 20.15 9.37
CA HIS A 150 -8.13 18.89 10.12
C HIS A 150 -9.10 17.86 9.55
N ASN A 151 -10.12 18.30 8.80
CA ASN A 151 -11.11 17.43 8.17
C ASN A 151 -11.77 16.44 9.17
N LEU A 152 -11.96 16.87 10.42
CA LEU A 152 -12.44 16.01 11.53
C LEU A 152 -13.81 15.40 11.22
N VAL A 153 -14.72 16.14 10.58
CA VAL A 153 -16.05 15.62 10.22
C VAL A 153 -15.92 14.42 9.29
N PHE A 154 -15.04 14.48 8.30
CA PHE A 154 -14.85 13.39 7.36
C PHE A 154 -14.20 12.17 8.04
N PHE A 155 -13.07 12.37 8.73
CA PHE A 155 -12.31 11.25 9.30
C PHE A 155 -12.89 10.67 10.59
N ASP A 156 -13.47 11.50 11.46
CA ASP A 156 -13.95 11.07 12.78
C ASP A 156 -15.47 10.83 12.85
N VAL A 157 -16.26 11.42 11.95
CA VAL A 157 -17.71 11.21 11.92
C VAL A 157 -18.11 10.31 10.76
N ALA A 158 -17.91 10.74 9.52
CA ALA A 158 -18.42 10.03 8.34
C ALA A 158 -17.77 8.65 8.16
N MET A 159 -16.44 8.58 8.22
CA MET A 159 -15.68 7.34 8.03
C MET A 159 -15.96 6.32 9.14
N ARG A 160 -16.08 6.79 10.40
CA ARG A 160 -16.46 5.94 11.54
C ARG A 160 -17.92 5.45 11.45
N ALA A 161 -18.83 6.28 10.92
CA ALA A 161 -20.21 5.87 10.71
C ALA A 161 -20.31 4.75 9.65
N MET A 162 -19.56 4.86 8.55
CA MET A 162 -19.51 3.83 7.51
C MET A 162 -18.93 2.49 8.00
N ASP A 163 -18.06 2.52 9.01
CA ASP A 163 -17.47 1.31 9.60
C ASP A 163 -18.52 0.37 10.20
N ARG A 164 -19.63 0.90 10.71
CA ARG A 164 -20.75 0.07 11.21
C ARG A 164 -21.54 -0.66 10.12
N LEU A 165 -21.43 -0.19 8.87
CA LEU A 165 -22.13 -0.79 7.73
C LEU A 165 -21.21 -1.74 6.98
N GLN A 166 -20.19 -1.19 6.32
CA GLN A 166 -19.39 -1.93 5.34
C GLN A 166 -17.89 -1.55 5.36
N GLY A 167 -17.51 -0.62 6.22
CA GLY A 167 -16.14 -0.10 6.31
C GLY A 167 -15.99 1.29 5.68
N PRO A 168 -14.93 2.01 6.04
CA PRO A 168 -14.58 3.29 5.44
C PRO A 168 -14.15 3.13 3.98
N MET A 169 -14.36 4.17 3.15
CA MET A 169 -13.84 4.20 1.78
C MET A 169 -12.32 4.36 1.73
N TYR A 170 -11.70 3.93 0.64
CA TYR A 170 -10.25 4.08 0.46
C TYR A 170 -9.85 5.55 0.21
N VAL A 171 -8.84 6.02 0.93
CA VAL A 171 -8.20 7.34 0.73
C VAL A 171 -6.68 7.21 0.53
N ARG A 172 -5.90 7.15 1.62
CA ARG A 172 -4.44 6.93 1.69
C ARG A 172 -4.08 6.38 3.06
N GLY A 173 -2.89 5.79 3.24
CA GLY A 173 -2.50 5.21 4.52
C GLY A 173 -3.35 3.99 4.85
N CYS A 174 -3.38 3.03 3.94
CA CYS A 174 -4.13 1.79 4.07
C CYS A 174 -3.19 0.59 3.99
N ILE A 175 -3.46 -0.40 4.85
CA ILE A 175 -2.89 -1.74 4.67
C ILE A 175 -3.88 -2.56 3.87
N PHE A 176 -3.47 -3.02 2.70
CA PHE A 176 -4.24 -3.88 1.81
C PHE A 176 -3.83 -5.34 1.94
N ARG A 177 -4.80 -6.24 1.77
CA ARG A 177 -4.55 -7.65 1.48
C ARG A 177 -4.24 -7.81 -0.01
N ARG A 178 -3.08 -8.41 -0.34
CA ARG A 178 -2.64 -8.60 -1.73
C ARG A 178 -3.66 -9.33 -2.59
N THR A 179 -4.26 -10.41 -2.07
CA THR A 179 -5.26 -11.19 -2.82
C THR A 179 -6.50 -10.36 -3.17
N ALA A 180 -6.90 -9.43 -2.30
CA ALA A 180 -8.01 -8.52 -2.59
C ALA A 180 -7.68 -7.55 -3.73
N LEU A 181 -6.43 -7.03 -3.79
CA LEU A 181 -5.98 -6.19 -4.91
C LEU A 181 -5.94 -6.94 -6.25
N TYR A 182 -5.71 -8.25 -6.23
CA TYR A 182 -5.81 -9.10 -7.42
C TYR A 182 -7.26 -9.44 -7.82
N GLY A 183 -8.24 -9.01 -7.03
CA GLY A 183 -9.66 -9.25 -7.29
C GLY A 183 -10.15 -10.62 -6.83
N PHE A 184 -9.41 -11.35 -5.99
CA PHE A 184 -9.92 -12.57 -5.37
C PHE A 184 -10.96 -12.23 -4.31
N SER A 185 -12.08 -12.96 -4.34
CA SER A 185 -13.09 -12.90 -3.29
C SER A 185 -12.55 -13.44 -1.96
N PRO A 186 -13.06 -12.96 -0.81
CA PRO A 186 -12.61 -13.48 0.47
C PRO A 186 -12.91 -14.98 0.60
N PRO A 187 -12.09 -15.78 1.32
CA PRO A 187 -12.18 -17.24 1.34
C PRO A 187 -13.56 -17.79 1.73
N ARG A 188 -14.33 -17.03 2.53
CA ARG A 188 -15.67 -17.40 3.02
C ARG A 188 -16.81 -16.63 2.32
N ALA A 189 -16.56 -16.04 1.15
CA ALA A 189 -17.61 -15.36 0.36
C ALA A 189 -18.68 -16.32 -0.18
N THR A 190 -18.33 -17.61 -0.34
CA THR A 190 -19.22 -18.67 -0.79
C THR A 190 -19.69 -19.49 0.41
N LYS A 191 -20.97 -19.38 0.77
CA LYS A 191 -21.61 -20.25 1.76
C LYS A 191 -22.06 -21.53 1.04
N HIS A 192 -21.65 -22.70 1.53
CA HIS A 192 -22.25 -23.97 1.14
C HIS A 192 -23.58 -24.14 1.89
N HIS A 193 -24.66 -24.44 1.18
CA HIS A 193 -25.94 -24.83 1.77
C HIS A 193 -26.35 -26.19 1.17
N GLY A 194 -26.66 -27.16 2.05
CA GLY A 194 -27.19 -28.47 1.69
C GLY A 194 -26.15 -29.61 1.62
N TRP A 195 -26.61 -30.84 1.88
CA TRP A 195 -25.84 -32.10 1.88
C TRP A 195 -25.11 -32.35 0.54
N LEU A 196 -25.69 -31.89 -0.59
CA LEU A 196 -25.16 -32.10 -1.95
C LEU A 196 -24.36 -30.91 -2.52
N GLY A 197 -24.00 -29.92 -1.70
CA GLY A 197 -22.97 -28.94 -2.03
C GLY A 197 -23.18 -28.15 -3.33
N THR A 198 -24.37 -27.58 -3.54
CA THR A 198 -24.60 -26.67 -4.68
C THR A 198 -23.77 -25.39 -4.49
N LYS A 199 -22.78 -25.16 -5.38
CA LYS A 199 -21.95 -23.94 -5.37
C LYS A 199 -22.77 -22.74 -5.84
N ILE A 200 -23.30 -21.95 -4.92
CA ILE A 200 -23.77 -20.59 -5.26
C ILE A 200 -22.55 -19.68 -5.24
N LYS A 201 -21.98 -19.39 -6.41
CA LYS A 201 -21.13 -18.20 -6.55
C LYS A 201 -22.03 -16.99 -6.34
N LEU A 202 -21.80 -16.19 -5.30
CA LEU A 202 -22.29 -14.80 -5.29
C LEU A 202 -21.59 -14.11 -6.47
N PHE A 203 -22.21 -14.17 -7.64
CA PHE A 203 -21.64 -13.62 -8.87
C PHE A 203 -21.52 -12.10 -8.67
N LEU A 204 -20.28 -11.60 -8.59
CA LEU A 204 -19.93 -10.27 -9.08
C LEU A 204 -20.39 -10.24 -10.55
N ARG A 205 -21.52 -9.60 -10.83
CA ARG A 205 -21.97 -9.36 -12.20
C ARG A 205 -20.85 -8.63 -12.93
N LYS A 206 -20.28 -9.26 -13.96
CA LYS A 206 -19.42 -8.58 -14.93
C LYS A 206 -20.24 -7.43 -15.54
N PRO A 207 -19.69 -6.20 -15.66
CA PRO A 207 -20.40 -5.14 -16.34
C PRO A 207 -20.41 -5.45 -17.85
N THR A 208 -21.59 -5.79 -18.38
CA THR A 208 -21.83 -5.69 -19.82
C THR A 208 -21.97 -4.21 -20.17
N MET A 209 -21.05 -3.71 -20.99
CA MET A 209 -21.07 -2.36 -21.55
C MET A 209 -22.35 -2.17 -22.36
N GLY A 210 -23.31 -1.42 -21.81
CA GLY A 210 -24.61 -1.17 -22.44
C GLY A 210 -25.32 0.03 -21.82
N LYS A 211 -25.27 1.15 -22.56
CA LYS A 211 -26.01 2.43 -22.53
C LYS A 211 -26.44 3.04 -21.18
N LYS A 212 -26.06 4.33 -21.05
CA LYS A 212 -26.43 5.31 -20.02
C LYS A 212 -27.89 5.21 -19.61
N THR A 213 -28.11 4.87 -18.35
CA THR A 213 -29.20 5.39 -17.50
C THR A 213 -28.73 5.25 -16.06
N ASP A 214 -28.96 6.27 -15.25
CA ASP A 214 -28.51 6.40 -13.87
C ASP A 214 -28.60 5.08 -13.11
N ARG A 215 -27.43 4.58 -12.71
CA ARG A 215 -27.30 3.43 -11.81
C ARG A 215 -26.29 3.83 -10.75
N GLU A 216 -26.81 4.17 -9.58
CA GLU A 216 -26.03 4.13 -8.36
C GLU A 216 -25.27 2.80 -8.32
N LEU A 217 -23.95 2.93 -8.30
CA LEU A 217 -23.02 1.82 -8.27
C LEU A 217 -23.13 1.16 -6.88
N VAL A 218 -24.05 0.22 -6.72
CA VAL A 218 -24.02 -0.72 -5.60
C VAL A 218 -22.89 -1.72 -5.90
N MET A 219 -21.66 -1.28 -5.64
CA MET A 219 -20.52 -2.18 -5.46
C MET A 219 -20.82 -3.04 -4.24
N ALA A 220 -21.03 -4.33 -4.46
CA ALA A 220 -21.07 -5.32 -3.41
C ALA A 220 -19.67 -5.42 -2.78
N ILE A 221 -19.40 -4.53 -1.82
CA ILE A 221 -18.33 -4.72 -0.85
C ILE A 221 -18.93 -5.70 0.16
N LEU A 222 -18.37 -6.90 0.26
CA LEU A 222 -18.87 -7.94 1.16
C LEU A 222 -18.14 -7.86 2.49
N GLN A 223 -18.81 -7.43 3.56
CA GLN A 223 -18.50 -7.84 4.94
C GLN A 223 -19.77 -7.89 5.83
N LYS A 224 -20.36 -9.09 5.93
CA LYS A 224 -20.58 -9.84 7.18
C LYS A 224 -21.06 -11.24 6.84
#